data_AF-A0A1H8QAY3-F1
#
_entry.id   AF-A0A1H8QAY3-F1
#
_cell.length_a   1.000
_cell.length_b   1.000
_cell.length_c   1.000
_cell.angle_alpha   90.00
_cell.angle_beta   90.00
_cell.angle_gamma   90.00
#
_symmetry.space_group_name_H-M   'P 1'
#
loop_
_entity.id
_entity.type
_entity.pdbx_description
1 polymer ?
#
loop_
_entity_poly.entity_id
_entity_poly.type
_entity_poly.pdbx_seq_one_letter_code
_entity_poly.pdbx_strand_id
1 'polypeptide(L)'
;MRSKKEKAQIWVNGYAIAGAAAVAAAVFPGSTSAALIAIEGHMCYMIGKIYRGDDYSMSEGIAVAGVIGLASVGAKIVALEALNFVPFAGWAVKAPIAGGVIKGLGEVIISHYDKLDN
;
A
#
# COMPACT_ATOMS: atom_id res chain seq x y z
N MET A 1 9.79 -24.37 -5.95
CA MET A 1 8.75 -23.54 -5.31
C MET A 1 9.27 -22.12 -5.19
N ARG A 2 8.47 -21.09 -5.50
CA ARG A 2 8.85 -19.69 -5.26
C ARG A 2 8.93 -19.39 -3.77
N SER A 3 9.86 -18.55 -3.35
CA SER A 3 9.96 -18.10 -1.94
C SER A 3 8.74 -17.27 -1.52
N LYS A 4 8.47 -17.17 -0.22
CA LYS A 4 7.37 -16.32 0.31
C LYS A 4 7.54 -14.87 -0.14
N LYS A 5 8.78 -14.37 -0.11
CA LYS A 5 9.18 -13.05 -0.60
C LYS A 5 8.84 -12.83 -2.07
N GLU A 6 9.23 -13.76 -2.95
CA GLU A 6 8.93 -13.67 -4.38
C GLU A 6 7.41 -13.67 -4.65
N LYS A 7 6.65 -14.51 -3.93
CA LYS A 7 5.19 -14.53 -4.04
C LYS A 7 4.58 -13.19 -3.63
N ALA A 8 5.06 -12.61 -2.53
CA ALA A 8 4.61 -11.31 -2.05
C ALA A 8 4.96 -10.18 -3.03
N GLN A 9 6.17 -10.16 -3.60
CA GLN A 9 6.58 -9.16 -4.59
C GLN A 9 5.75 -9.24 -5.87
N ILE A 10 5.46 -10.44 -6.37
CA ILE A 10 4.59 -10.61 -7.55
C ILE A 10 3.18 -10.08 -7.26
N TRP A 11 2.64 -10.39 -6.07
CA TRP A 11 1.34 -9.88 -5.65
C TRP A 11 1.33 -8.35 -5.54
N VAL A 12 2.35 -7.76 -4.88
CA VAL A 12 2.50 -6.30 -4.74
C VAL A 12 2.60 -5.60 -6.10
N ASN A 13 3.35 -6.15 -7.05
CA ASN A 13 3.49 -5.54 -8.37
C ASN A 13 2.14 -5.49 -9.12
N GLY A 14 1.32 -6.54 -9.01
CA GLY A 14 -0.05 -6.53 -9.56
C GLY A 14 -0.96 -5.56 -8.80
N TYR A 15 -0.89 -5.58 -7.47
CA TYR A 15 -1.72 -4.73 -6.62
C TYR A 15 -1.37 -3.24 -6.73
N ALA A 16 -0.11 -2.89 -7.02
CA ALA A 16 0.33 -1.52 -7.23
C ALA A 16 -0.40 -0.85 -8.39
N ILE A 17 -0.72 -1.59 -9.46
CA ILE A 17 -1.49 -1.07 -10.59
C ILE A 17 -2.92 -0.79 -10.18
N ALA A 18 -3.58 -1.76 -9.54
CA ALA A 18 -4.97 -1.64 -9.11
C ALA A 18 -5.16 -0.54 -8.04
N GLY A 19 -4.27 -0.51 -7.04
CA GLY A 19 -4.29 0.50 -5.98
C GLY A 19 -3.95 1.89 -6.51
N ALA A 20 -3.03 2.02 -7.48
CA ALA A 20 -2.74 3.30 -8.11
C ALA A 20 -3.97 3.88 -8.84
N ALA A 21 -4.72 3.03 -9.54
CA ALA A 21 -5.97 3.42 -10.19
C ALA A 21 -7.02 3.89 -9.15
N ALA A 22 -7.15 3.18 -8.02
CA ALA A 22 -8.05 3.58 -6.94
C ALA A 22 -7.67 4.96 -6.34
N VAL A 23 -6.38 5.22 -6.10
CA VAL A 23 -5.88 6.51 -5.59
C VAL A 23 -6.05 7.63 -6.61
N ALA A 24 -5.88 7.34 -7.91
CA ALA A 24 -6.11 8.31 -8.98
C ALA A 24 -7.59 8.71 -9.08
N ALA A 25 -8.51 7.77 -8.88
CA ALA A 25 -9.95 8.02 -8.86
C ALA A 25 -10.44 8.77 -7.61
N ALA A 26 -9.63 8.81 -6.53
CA ALA A 26 -9.94 9.50 -5.28
C ALA A 26 -9.72 11.01 -5.38
N VAL A 27 -10.61 11.71 -6.11
CA VAL A 27 -10.45 13.13 -6.48
C VAL A 27 -10.90 14.13 -5.42
N PHE A 28 -11.60 13.68 -4.38
CA PHE A 28 -12.07 14.55 -3.31
C PHE A 28 -10.99 14.72 -2.23
N PRO A 29 -10.83 15.91 -1.63
CA PRO A 29 -9.95 16.10 -0.49
C PRO A 29 -10.24 15.09 0.62
N GLY A 30 -9.20 14.46 1.16
CA GLY A 30 -9.28 13.42 2.19
C GLY A 30 -9.55 12.01 1.64
N SER A 31 -10.13 11.88 0.44
CA SER A 31 -10.41 10.56 -0.15
C SER A 31 -9.14 9.83 -0.57
N THR A 32 -8.07 10.57 -0.89
CA THR A 32 -6.76 9.99 -1.24
C THR A 32 -6.11 9.38 -0.02
N SER A 33 -6.15 10.10 1.09
CA SER A 33 -5.69 9.65 2.40
C SER A 33 -6.42 8.38 2.82
N ALA A 34 -7.76 8.39 2.74
CA ALA A 34 -8.59 7.23 3.07
C ALA A 34 -8.28 6.02 2.18
N ALA A 35 -8.13 6.23 0.87
CA ALA A 35 -7.78 5.17 -0.07
C ALA A 35 -6.41 4.55 0.24
N LEU A 36 -5.40 5.37 0.54
CA LEU A 36 -4.06 4.90 0.88
C LEU A 36 -4.03 4.11 2.19
N ILE A 37 -4.75 4.57 3.21
CA ILE A 37 -4.88 3.85 4.49
C ILE A 37 -5.55 2.48 4.28
N ALA A 38 -6.62 2.44 3.48
CA ALA A 38 -7.29 1.18 3.17
C ALA A 38 -6.40 0.21 2.39
N ILE A 39 -5.68 0.72 1.38
CA ILE A 39 -4.70 -0.01 0.58
C ILE A 39 -3.60 -0.59 1.48
N GLU A 40 -3.08 0.21 2.41
CA GLU A 40 -2.06 -0.21 3.35
C GLU A 40 -2.52 -1.36 4.25
N GLY A 41 -3.67 -1.20 4.91
CA GLY A 41 -4.23 -2.22 5.79
C GLY A 41 -4.46 -3.54 5.03
N HIS A 42 -5.00 -3.45 3.83
CA HIS A 42 -5.21 -4.60 2.96
C HIS A 42 -3.90 -5.26 2.53
N MET A 43 -2.86 -4.48 2.22
CA MET A 43 -1.53 -5.02 1.90
C MET A 43 -0.89 -5.72 3.09
N CYS A 44 -0.98 -5.15 4.29
CA CYS A 44 -0.46 -5.77 5.50
C CYS A 44 -1.14 -7.12 5.77
N TYR A 45 -2.46 -7.19 5.57
CA TYR A 45 -3.22 -8.44 5.65
C TYR A 45 -2.80 -9.47 4.59
N MET A 46 -2.81 -9.08 3.31
CA MET A 46 -2.56 -10.01 2.21
C MET A 46 -1.11 -10.52 2.18
N ILE A 47 -0.13 -9.65 2.44
CA ILE A 47 1.28 -10.05 2.54
C ILE A 47 1.48 -10.91 3.79
N GLY A 48 0.86 -10.55 4.92
CA GLY A 48 0.92 -11.36 6.13
C GLY A 48 0.38 -12.77 5.90
N LYS A 49 -0.75 -12.91 5.19
CA LYS A 49 -1.33 -14.19 4.78
C LYS A 49 -0.39 -15.01 3.88
N ILE A 50 0.37 -14.38 2.99
CA ILE A 50 1.40 -15.07 2.18
C ILE A 50 2.52 -15.65 3.06
N TYR A 51 2.88 -14.97 4.14
CA TYR A 51 3.96 -15.38 5.05
C TYR A 51 3.54 -16.35 6.15
N ARG A 52 2.38 -16.10 6.77
CA ARG A 52 1.87 -16.77 7.97
C ARG A 52 0.80 -17.83 7.68
N GLY A 53 0.25 -17.85 6.47
CA GLY A 53 -0.80 -18.80 6.07
C GLY A 53 -2.21 -18.26 6.28
N ASP A 54 -3.20 -19.13 6.07
CA ASP A 54 -4.63 -18.75 6.02
C ASP A 54 -5.22 -18.34 7.38
N ASP A 55 -4.56 -18.70 8.49
CA ASP A 55 -4.99 -18.32 9.85
C ASP A 55 -4.67 -16.85 10.19
N TYR A 56 -3.91 -16.16 9.34
CA TYR A 56 -3.59 -14.75 9.53
C TYR A 56 -4.83 -13.87 9.38
N SER A 57 -5.14 -13.11 10.42
CA SER A 57 -6.36 -12.31 10.51
C SER A 57 -6.19 -10.88 9.97
N MET A 58 -7.31 -10.27 9.56
CA MET A 58 -7.34 -8.86 9.19
C MET A 58 -6.92 -7.95 10.37
N SER A 59 -7.27 -8.31 11.60
CA SER A 59 -6.87 -7.58 12.80
C SER A 59 -5.35 -7.53 13.00
N GLU A 60 -4.65 -8.63 12.75
CA GLU A 60 -3.19 -8.66 12.81
C GLU A 60 -2.58 -7.81 11.69
N GLY A 61 -3.15 -7.88 10.48
CA GLY A 61 -2.75 -7.00 9.37
C GLY A 61 -2.90 -5.52 9.70
N ILE A 62 -4.01 -5.11 10.32
CA ILE A 62 -4.26 -3.72 10.74
C ILE A 62 -3.28 -3.31 11.85
N ALA A 63 -2.96 -4.19 12.79
CA ALA A 63 -1.98 -3.90 13.83
C ALA A 63 -0.58 -3.62 13.23
N VAL A 64 -0.17 -4.40 12.23
CA VAL A 64 1.08 -4.17 11.48
C VAL A 64 1.01 -2.85 10.70
N ALA A 65 -0.12 -2.53 10.07
CA ALA A 65 -0.33 -1.26 9.38
C ALA A 65 -0.19 -0.06 10.33
N GLY A 66 -0.63 -0.17 11.59
CA GLY A 66 -0.42 0.88 12.60
C GLY A 66 1.05 1.17 12.88
N VAL A 67 1.91 0.15 12.84
CA VAL A 67 3.36 0.27 13.07
C VAL A 67 4.09 0.77 11.81
N ILE A 68 3.72 0.29 10.63
CA ILE A 68 4.40 0.58 9.37
C ILE A 68 3.89 1.89 8.70
N GLY A 69 2.60 2.18 8.81
CA GLY A 69 1.92 3.24 8.06
C GLY A 69 2.20 4.64 8.53
N LEU A 70 2.34 4.80 9.85
CA LEU A 70 2.80 6.06 10.42
C LEU A 70 4.23 6.42 9.95
N ALA A 71 5.08 5.43 9.67
CA ALA A 71 6.47 5.66 9.31
C ALA A 71 6.69 5.96 7.81
N SER A 72 5.82 5.45 6.91
CA SER A 72 6.14 5.38 5.48
C SER A 72 5.28 6.27 4.56
N VAL A 73 4.07 6.66 4.98
CA VAL A 73 3.07 7.26 4.09
C VAL A 73 2.73 8.72 4.42
N GLY A 74 3.03 9.21 5.63
CA GLY A 74 2.59 10.53 6.12
C GLY A 74 2.91 11.71 5.18
N ALA A 75 4.17 11.86 4.76
CA ALA A 75 4.57 12.96 3.85
C ALA A 75 4.01 12.78 2.43
N LYS A 76 3.81 11.53 1.98
CA LYS A 76 3.32 11.21 0.63
C LYS A 76 1.82 11.44 0.50
N ILE A 77 1.06 11.24 1.57
CA ILE A 77 -0.37 11.56 1.64
C ILE A 77 -0.60 13.04 1.37
N VAL A 78 0.15 13.93 2.03
CA VAL A 78 0.02 15.38 1.84
C VAL A 78 0.30 15.79 0.38
N ALA A 79 1.34 15.23 -0.23
CA ALA A 79 1.67 15.51 -1.63
C ALA A 79 0.58 15.02 -2.59
N LEU A 80 0.03 13.81 -2.37
CA LEU A 80 -1.04 13.26 -3.21
C LEU A 80 -2.38 13.98 -3.01
N GLU A 81 -2.67 14.48 -1.81
CA GLU A 81 -3.83 15.33 -1.53
C GLU A 81 -3.69 16.71 -2.20
N ALA A 82 -2.49 17.30 -2.20
CA ALA A 82 -2.24 18.56 -2.88
C ALA A 82 -2.52 18.50 -4.39
N LEU A 83 -2.31 17.34 -5.01
CA LEU A 83 -2.61 17.11 -6.43
C LEU A 83 -4.12 17.13 -6.74
N ASN A 84 -5.00 16.99 -5.74
CA ASN A 84 -6.45 17.13 -5.96
C ASN A 84 -6.85 18.58 -6.27
N PHE A 85 -6.01 19.58 -5.96
CA PHE A 85 -6.28 20.99 -6.27
C PHE A 85 -5.93 21.38 -7.72
N VAL A 86 -5.33 20.48 -8.52
CA VAL A 86 -5.00 20.70 -9.93
C VAL A 86 -5.78 19.71 -10.80
N PRO A 87 -6.95 20.08 -11.34
CA PRO A 87 -7.79 19.17 -12.12
C PRO A 87 -7.07 18.65 -13.36
N PHE A 88 -7.37 17.41 -13.75
CA PHE A 88 -6.82 16.68 -14.91
C PHE A 88 -5.30 16.43 -14.88
N ALA A 89 -4.48 17.48 -14.84
CA ALA A 89 -3.01 17.37 -14.78
C ALA A 89 -2.53 16.77 -13.46
N GLY A 90 -3.09 17.21 -12.32
CA GLY A 90 -2.79 16.64 -11.01
C GLY A 90 -3.21 15.18 -10.93
N TRP A 91 -4.37 14.83 -11.50
CA TRP A 91 -4.88 13.46 -11.51
C TRP A 91 -4.03 12.51 -12.38
N ALA A 92 -3.56 12.98 -13.54
CA ALA A 92 -2.68 12.21 -14.42
C ALA A 92 -1.33 11.90 -13.76
N VAL A 93 -0.76 12.84 -13.00
CA VAL A 93 0.50 12.67 -12.25
C VAL A 93 0.31 11.81 -11.00
N LYS A 94 -0.91 11.76 -10.45
CA LYS A 94 -1.22 11.05 -9.22
C LYS A 94 -1.08 9.53 -9.35
N ALA A 95 -1.49 8.96 -10.49
CA ALA A 95 -1.43 7.52 -10.73
C ALA A 95 0.00 6.94 -10.63
N PRO A 96 1.02 7.46 -11.36
CA PRO A 96 2.39 6.94 -11.25
C PRO A 96 3.00 7.17 -9.86
N ILE A 97 2.72 8.30 -9.20
CA ILE A 97 3.19 8.56 -7.83
C ILE A 97 2.57 7.52 -6.88
N ALA A 98 1.25 7.33 -6.94
CA ALA A 98 0.54 6.36 -6.11
C ALA A 98 1.07 4.94 -6.32
N GLY A 99 1.30 4.51 -7.57
CA GLY A 99 1.90 3.21 -7.86
C GLY A 99 3.28 3.05 -7.23
N GLY A 100 4.11 4.10 -7.28
CA GLY A 100 5.40 4.13 -6.60
C GLY A 100 5.28 4.04 -5.07
N VAL A 101 4.32 4.75 -4.47
CA VAL A 101 4.03 4.69 -3.03
C VAL A 101 3.63 3.27 -2.63
N ILE A 102 2.69 2.68 -3.35
CA ILE A 102 2.14 1.35 -3.05
C ILE A 102 3.22 0.27 -3.18
N LYS A 103 4.03 0.34 -4.24
CA LYS A 103 5.15 -0.59 -4.40
C LYS A 103 6.18 -0.45 -3.28
N GLY A 104 6.56 0.78 -2.94
CA GLY A 104 7.48 1.05 -1.85
C GLY A 104 6.96 0.55 -0.50
N LEU A 105 5.67 0.77 -0.22
CA LEU A 105 5.01 0.27 0.98
C LEU A 105 4.99 -1.26 1.01
N GLY A 106 4.71 -1.91 -0.13
CA GLY A 106 4.74 -3.36 -0.24
C GLY A 106 6.10 -3.96 0.09
N GLU A 107 7.19 -3.38 -0.42
CA GLU A 107 8.56 -3.83 -0.08
C GLU A 107 8.90 -3.65 1.41
N VAL A 108 8.42 -2.57 2.05
CA VAL A 108 8.59 -2.36 3.49
C VAL A 108 7.85 -3.43 4.29
N ILE A 109 6.60 -3.71 3.95
CA ILE A 109 5.78 -4.74 4.60
C ILE A 109 6.41 -6.13 4.40
N ILE A 110 6.87 -6.44 3.18
CA ILE A 110 7.60 -7.67 2.88
C ILE A 110 8.83 -7.77 3.79
N SER A 111 9.65 -6.72 3.87
CA SER A 111 10.83 -6.71 4.74
C SER A 111 10.50 -6.92 6.22
N HIS A 112 9.37 -6.38 6.68
CA HIS A 112 8.91 -6.60 8.05
C HIS A 112 8.60 -8.07 8.31
N TYR A 113 7.79 -8.72 7.46
CA TYR A 113 7.48 -10.14 7.64
C TYR A 113 8.67 -11.06 7.38
N ASP A 114 9.56 -10.72 6.44
CA ASP A 114 10.81 -11.47 6.18
C ASP A 114 11.65 -11.55 7.46
N LYS A 115 11.75 -10.45 8.21
CA LYS A 115 12.50 -10.40 9.48
C LYS A 115 11.85 -11.19 10.61
N LEU A 116 10.54 -11.44 10.54
CA LEU A 116 9.80 -12.19 11.56
C LEU A 116 9.62 -13.68 11.22
N ASP A 117 10.02 -14.09 10.01
CA ASP A 117 9.98 -15.48 9.52
C ASP A 117 11.37 -16.16 9.62
N ASN A 118 12.44 -15.37 9.79
CA ASN A 118 13.80 -15.84 10.10
C ASN A 118 14.06 -15.75 11.61
#